data_AF-A0A969HEF6-F1
#
_entry.id   AF-A0A969HEF6-F1
#
_cell.length_a   1.000
_cell.length_b   1.000
_cell.length_c   1.000
_cell.angle_alpha   90.00
_cell.angle_beta   90.00
_cell.angle_gamma   90.00
#
_symmetry.space_group_name_H-M   'P 1'
#
loop_
_entity.id
_entity.type
_entity.pdbx_description
1 polymer ?
#
loop_
_entity_poly.entity_id
_entity_poly.type
_entity_poly.pdbx_seq_one_letter_code
_entity_poly.pdbx_strand_id
1 'polypeptide(L)'
;MRKQSTALLFLILCGLLLAGAVGPVQAQNPDGAEYTVQAGDWLSKIAEKYFGDAGAYPTIIEATNTKAGQDTSFAAINDPNLIDVGQKLWIPGLQGENTITAGALSFQPVEIEALGLRVLVPQNWPEVDSTDPLFAHAWSAGLFSVVNFTTLPGNDPLVGVARSLGVPPEALSGASLGGQLITDQMGGRPWVIYTRDEGGRAAITAATAEQKVIYQISIFSESSQAETIVRTVLENFEIVDPLAAQQVITISHRWRALP
;
A
#
# COMPACT_ATOMS: atom_id res chain seq x y z
N MET A 1 11.47 -48.62 -72.02
CA MET A 1 12.79 -47.95 -71.90
C MET A 1 12.62 -46.44 -72.05
N ARG A 2 13.28 -45.65 -71.18
CA ARG A 2 13.59 -44.20 -71.23
C ARG A 2 12.78 -43.24 -72.15
N LYS A 3 12.16 -42.24 -71.52
CA LYS A 3 12.17 -40.80 -71.93
C LYS A 3 12.43 -39.96 -70.66
N GLN A 4 13.56 -39.25 -70.56
CA GLN A 4 13.75 -37.83 -70.93
C GLN A 4 12.99 -36.91 -69.95
N SER A 5 13.62 -36.38 -68.89
CA SER A 5 14.57 -35.25 -68.86
C SER A 5 13.88 -33.87 -68.77
N THR A 6 13.59 -33.44 -67.54
CA THR A 6 13.49 -32.01 -67.17
C THR A 6 14.11 -31.82 -65.79
N ALA A 7 15.36 -31.36 -65.77
CA ALA A 7 15.96 -30.80 -64.57
C ALA A 7 15.39 -29.39 -64.29
N LEU A 8 15.82 -28.80 -63.17
CA LEU A 8 15.85 -27.34 -62.97
C LEU A 8 14.55 -26.61 -62.58
N LEU A 9 13.81 -27.08 -61.56
CA LEU A 9 12.83 -26.21 -60.85
C LEU A 9 12.47 -26.62 -59.40
N PHE A 10 13.45 -27.14 -58.64
CA PHE A 10 13.28 -27.52 -57.23
C PHE A 10 14.44 -27.07 -56.32
N LEU A 11 15.07 -25.94 -56.65
CA LEU A 11 16.26 -25.42 -55.94
C LEU A 11 16.16 -23.95 -55.49
N ILE A 12 14.96 -23.35 -55.53
CA ILE A 12 14.72 -21.94 -55.13
C ILE A 12 13.39 -21.81 -54.35
N LEU A 13 13.21 -22.56 -53.25
CA LEU A 13 12.06 -22.34 -52.33
C LEU A 13 12.29 -22.77 -50.87
N CYS A 14 13.53 -22.89 -50.40
CA CYS A 14 13.81 -23.22 -48.99
C CYS A 14 15.11 -22.57 -48.50
N GLY A 15 15.26 -21.27 -48.80
CA GLY A 15 16.51 -20.52 -48.61
C GLY A 15 16.33 -19.03 -48.39
N LEU A 16 15.24 -18.62 -47.72
CA LEU A 16 15.01 -17.27 -47.23
C LEU A 16 14.09 -17.34 -46.01
N LEU A 17 14.32 -16.49 -44.99
CA LEU A 17 13.67 -16.39 -43.66
C LEU A 17 14.47 -16.92 -42.45
N LEU A 18 15.77 -16.56 -42.40
CA LEU A 18 16.53 -16.46 -41.14
C LEU A 18 17.17 -15.07 -41.03
N ALA A 19 16.36 -14.02 -41.22
CA ALA A 19 16.68 -12.68 -40.74
C ALA A 19 16.08 -12.55 -39.34
N GLY A 20 16.92 -12.65 -38.32
CA GLY A 20 16.49 -12.51 -36.94
C GLY A 20 15.98 -11.10 -36.68
N ALA A 21 14.66 -10.96 -36.56
CA ALA A 21 14.04 -9.76 -36.02
C ALA A 21 14.32 -9.72 -34.52
N VAL A 22 15.51 -9.24 -34.15
CA VAL A 22 15.67 -8.48 -32.90
C VAL A 22 14.83 -7.22 -33.04
N GLY A 23 13.53 -7.36 -32.76
CA GLY A 23 12.71 -6.20 -32.43
C GLY A 23 13.40 -5.45 -31.28
N PRO A 24 13.20 -4.13 -31.16
CA PRO A 24 13.63 -3.46 -29.94
C PRO A 24 13.04 -4.24 -28.77
N VAL A 25 13.89 -4.65 -27.83
CA VAL A 25 13.41 -4.92 -26.49
C VAL A 25 12.86 -3.58 -26.03
N GLN A 26 11.54 -3.40 -26.18
CA GLN A 26 10.85 -2.32 -25.52
C GLN A 26 11.25 -2.45 -24.06
N ALA A 27 12.08 -1.53 -23.56
CA ALA A 27 12.28 -1.39 -22.14
C ALA A 27 10.88 -1.14 -21.59
N GLN A 28 10.31 -2.17 -20.96
CA GLN A 28 9.06 -2.05 -20.24
C GLN A 28 9.36 -0.99 -19.20
N ASN A 29 8.85 0.22 -19.44
CA ASN A 29 8.95 1.29 -18.47
C ASN A 29 8.15 0.75 -17.28
N PRO A 30 8.79 0.31 -16.19
CA PRO A 30 8.10 -0.55 -15.25
C PRO A 30 7.25 0.38 -14.38
N ASP A 31 6.02 0.57 -14.83
CA ASP A 31 4.82 0.72 -14.03
C ASP A 31 5.12 0.54 -12.54
N GLY A 32 5.06 1.66 -11.81
CA GLY A 32 5.73 1.87 -10.53
C GLY A 32 5.31 3.19 -9.90
N ALA A 33 5.88 3.51 -8.75
CA ALA A 33 5.56 4.72 -8.01
C ALA A 33 6.82 5.52 -7.63
N GLU A 34 6.64 6.82 -7.44
CA GLU A 34 7.68 7.69 -6.90
C GLU A 34 7.81 7.47 -5.39
N TYR A 35 9.04 7.46 -4.90
CA TYR A 35 9.36 7.44 -3.48
C TYR A 35 10.37 8.55 -3.15
N THR A 36 10.09 9.34 -2.12
CA THR A 36 11.01 10.38 -1.63
C THR A 36 11.79 9.86 -0.44
N VAL A 37 13.11 9.78 -0.56
CA VAL A 37 14.03 9.28 0.48
C VAL A 37 13.91 10.10 1.77
N GLN A 38 13.77 9.44 2.92
CA GLN A 38 13.70 10.06 4.24
C GLN A 38 15.02 9.92 5.01
N ALA A 39 15.13 10.63 6.14
CA ALA A 39 16.30 10.55 6.99
C ALA A 39 16.44 9.15 7.62
N GLY A 40 17.60 8.52 7.42
CA GLY A 40 17.87 7.16 7.92
C GLY A 40 17.40 6.03 7.00
N ASP A 41 17.19 6.30 5.72
CA ASP A 41 16.97 5.28 4.69
C ASP A 41 18.26 4.89 3.97
N TRP A 42 18.26 3.68 3.41
CA TRP A 42 19.25 3.15 2.49
C TRP A 42 18.56 2.15 1.56
N LEU A 43 19.12 1.91 0.37
CA LEU A 43 18.41 1.21 -0.70
C LEU A 43 17.90 -0.20 -0.33
N SER A 44 18.65 -0.98 0.47
CA SER A 44 18.20 -2.33 0.87
C SER A 44 17.06 -2.32 1.90
N LYS A 45 16.98 -1.32 2.79
CA LYS A 45 15.81 -1.12 3.67
C LYS A 45 14.57 -0.72 2.86
N ILE A 46 14.75 0.11 1.83
CA ILE A 46 13.67 0.47 0.91
C ILE A 46 13.23 -0.77 0.09
N ALA A 47 14.17 -1.58 -0.38
CA ALA A 47 13.87 -2.82 -1.10
C ALA A 47 13.17 -3.87 -0.23
N GLU A 48 13.60 -4.04 1.02
CA GLU A 48 12.93 -4.92 1.98
C GLU A 48 11.51 -4.43 2.28
N LYS A 49 11.30 -3.11 2.40
CA LYS A 49 9.96 -2.52 2.55
C LYS A 49 9.04 -2.81 1.35
N TYR A 50 9.51 -2.58 0.12
CA TYR A 50 8.64 -2.64 -1.08
C TYR A 50 8.61 -3.99 -1.81
N PHE A 51 9.58 -4.87 -1.58
CA PHE A 51 9.70 -6.18 -2.24
C PHE A 51 9.80 -7.37 -1.27
N GLY A 52 9.94 -7.13 0.04
CA GLY A 52 10.17 -8.19 1.03
C GLY A 52 11.57 -8.83 0.95
N ASP A 53 12.48 -8.25 0.15
CA ASP A 53 13.85 -8.73 -0.04
C ASP A 53 14.82 -7.54 -0.04
N ALA A 54 15.66 -7.46 0.98
CA ALA A 54 16.75 -6.49 1.07
C ALA A 54 17.74 -6.59 -0.12
N GLY A 55 17.88 -7.78 -0.71
CA GLY A 55 18.70 -8.06 -1.88
C GLY A 55 18.14 -7.52 -3.20
N ALA A 56 16.85 -7.15 -3.25
CA ALA A 56 16.20 -6.61 -4.44
C ALA A 56 16.51 -5.13 -4.72
N TYR A 57 17.37 -4.49 -3.92
CA TYR A 57 17.75 -3.08 -4.06
C TYR A 57 18.34 -2.68 -5.44
N PRO A 58 19.05 -3.54 -6.20
CA PRO A 58 19.54 -3.17 -7.53
C PRO A 58 18.40 -2.82 -8.51
N THR A 59 17.22 -3.40 -8.32
CA THR A 59 16.01 -3.13 -9.12
C THR A 59 15.54 -1.68 -8.97
N ILE A 60 15.71 -1.07 -7.77
CA ILE A 60 15.42 0.36 -7.53
C ILE A 60 16.42 1.23 -8.30
N ILE A 61 17.69 0.85 -8.32
CA ILE A 61 18.76 1.58 -9.01
C ILE A 61 18.50 1.60 -10.52
N GLU A 62 18.27 0.43 -11.12
CA GLU A 62 18.03 0.29 -12.55
C GLU A 62 16.81 1.12 -13.00
N ALA A 63 15.71 1.03 -12.26
CA ALA A 63 14.48 1.71 -12.63
C ALA A 63 14.53 3.23 -12.34
N THR A 64 15.17 3.67 -11.25
CA THR A 64 15.42 5.09 -10.98
C THR A 64 16.33 5.70 -12.04
N ASN A 65 17.39 5.01 -12.45
CA ASN A 65 18.29 5.47 -13.50
C ASN A 65 17.60 5.51 -14.88
N THR A 66 16.70 4.55 -15.14
CA THR A 66 15.83 4.55 -16.32
C THR A 66 14.88 5.75 -16.32
N LYS A 67 14.30 6.11 -15.16
CA LYS A 67 13.47 7.32 -15.02
C LYS A 67 14.26 8.61 -15.11
N ALA A 68 15.47 8.71 -14.55
CA ALA A 68 16.33 9.88 -14.67
C ALA A 68 16.70 10.21 -16.14
N GLY A 69 16.69 9.22 -17.03
CA GLY A 69 16.81 9.42 -18.48
C GLY A 69 15.54 9.90 -19.20
N GLN A 70 14.39 9.94 -18.52
CA GLN A 70 13.08 10.31 -19.06
C GLN A 70 12.50 11.58 -18.41
N ASP A 71 12.69 11.72 -17.09
CA ASP A 71 12.26 12.86 -16.27
C ASP A 71 13.44 13.37 -15.43
N THR A 72 13.75 14.65 -15.64
CA THR A 72 14.80 15.40 -14.92
C THR A 72 14.52 15.60 -13.43
N SER A 73 13.32 15.26 -12.92
CA SER A 73 13.02 15.30 -11.48
C SER A 73 13.67 14.15 -10.68
N PHE A 74 14.16 13.11 -11.37
CA PHE A 74 14.90 11.99 -10.78
C PHE A 74 16.42 12.17 -10.93
N ALA A 75 17.16 11.87 -9.87
CA ALA A 75 18.62 11.85 -9.88
C ALA A 75 19.14 10.42 -10.08
N ALA A 76 20.08 10.23 -11.01
CA ALA A 76 20.71 8.93 -11.24
C ALA A 76 21.56 8.50 -10.04
N ILE A 77 21.32 7.30 -9.53
CA ILE A 77 22.11 6.64 -8.49
C ILE A 77 23.36 6.06 -9.15
N ASN A 78 24.52 6.66 -8.83
CA ASN A 78 25.83 6.21 -9.29
C ASN A 78 26.60 5.42 -8.22
N ASP A 79 26.33 5.68 -6.93
CA ASP A 79 26.81 4.89 -5.80
C ASP A 79 25.60 4.33 -5.02
N PRO A 80 25.41 3.00 -4.95
CA PRO A 80 24.33 2.38 -4.20
C PRO A 80 24.31 2.72 -2.70
N ASN A 81 25.44 3.15 -2.14
CA ASN A 81 25.58 3.45 -0.71
C ASN A 81 25.27 4.92 -0.38
N LEU A 82 25.00 5.75 -1.39
CA LEU A 82 24.75 7.18 -1.24
C LEU A 82 23.42 7.55 -1.90
N ILE A 83 22.40 7.77 -1.07
CA ILE A 83 21.13 8.40 -1.45
C ILE A 83 20.89 9.60 -0.52
N ASP A 84 20.38 10.69 -1.08
CA ASP A 84 20.17 11.94 -0.33
C ASP A 84 18.73 12.06 0.17
N VAL A 85 18.53 12.64 1.36
CA VAL A 85 17.19 12.93 1.88
C VAL A 85 16.48 13.92 0.96
N GLY A 86 15.26 13.60 0.53
CA GLY A 86 14.51 14.35 -0.47
C GLY A 86 14.76 13.91 -1.93
N GLN A 87 15.67 12.96 -2.18
CA GLN A 87 15.85 12.37 -3.51
C GLN A 87 14.62 11.57 -3.91
N LYS A 88 14.18 11.73 -5.17
CA LYS A 88 13.18 10.84 -5.79
C LYS A 88 13.82 9.55 -6.28
N LEU A 89 13.24 8.43 -5.90
CA LEU A 89 13.49 7.09 -6.43
C LEU A 89 12.24 6.60 -7.17
N TRP A 90 12.45 5.80 -8.22
CA TRP A 90 11.36 5.07 -8.86
C TRP A 90 11.35 3.63 -8.36
N ILE A 91 10.24 3.23 -7.74
CA ILE A 91 10.04 1.87 -7.25
C ILE A 91 9.22 1.10 -8.30
N PRO A 92 9.84 0.24 -9.11
CA PRO A 92 9.19 -0.48 -10.21
C PRO A 92 8.29 -1.60 -9.68
N GLY A 93 7.31 -2.02 -10.48
CA GLY A 93 6.34 -3.06 -10.12
C GLY A 93 5.20 -2.55 -9.23
N LEU A 94 5.22 -1.28 -8.81
CA LEU A 94 4.12 -0.64 -8.09
C LEU A 94 3.06 -0.07 -9.04
N GLN A 95 2.41 -0.94 -9.82
CA GLN A 95 1.04 -0.70 -10.27
C GLN A 95 0.05 -1.65 -9.57
N GLY A 96 -1.25 -1.39 -9.76
CA GLY A 96 -2.36 -1.85 -8.92
C GLY A 96 -2.66 -3.35 -8.88
N GLU A 97 -1.68 -4.20 -9.14
CA GLU A 97 -1.78 -5.67 -9.05
C GLU A 97 -0.69 -6.29 -8.14
N ASN A 98 0.29 -5.52 -7.64
CA ASN A 98 1.32 -6.07 -6.76
C ASN A 98 0.77 -6.34 -5.35
N THR A 99 0.41 -7.59 -5.16
CA THR A 99 -0.18 -8.13 -3.93
C THR A 99 0.89 -8.38 -2.88
N ILE A 100 0.94 -7.57 -1.83
CA ILE A 100 1.78 -7.82 -0.67
C ILE A 100 1.15 -8.95 0.16
N THR A 101 1.94 -9.95 0.54
CA THR A 101 1.45 -11.09 1.33
C THR A 101 1.96 -11.01 2.77
N ALA A 102 1.05 -10.90 3.74
CA ALA A 102 1.38 -10.96 5.16
C ALA A 102 0.70 -12.18 5.80
N GLY A 103 1.50 -13.15 6.23
CA GLY A 103 1.00 -14.46 6.64
C GLY A 103 0.31 -15.19 5.49
N ALA A 104 -0.99 -15.47 5.64
CA ALA A 104 -1.83 -16.09 4.60
C ALA A 104 -2.75 -15.09 3.87
N LEU A 105 -2.55 -13.78 4.10
CA LEU A 105 -3.40 -12.71 3.55
C LEU A 105 -2.71 -11.95 2.43
N SER A 106 -3.47 -11.67 1.37
CA SER A 106 -3.09 -10.93 0.18
C SER A 106 -3.64 -9.50 0.23
N PHE A 107 -2.78 -8.49 0.10
CA PHE A 107 -3.11 -7.06 0.20
C PHE A 107 -2.74 -6.30 -1.07
N GLN A 108 -3.60 -5.41 -1.53
CA GLN A 108 -3.37 -4.50 -2.68
C GLN A 108 -3.28 -3.04 -2.22
N PRO A 109 -2.47 -2.19 -2.88
CA PRO A 109 -2.44 -0.76 -2.59
C PRO A 109 -3.69 -0.04 -3.08
N VAL A 110 -4.19 0.89 -2.28
CA VAL A 110 -5.30 1.80 -2.60
C VAL A 110 -4.89 3.23 -2.26
N GLU A 111 -5.09 4.14 -3.20
CA GLU A 111 -4.94 5.58 -2.99
C GLU A 111 -6.29 6.20 -2.61
N ILE A 112 -6.23 7.10 -1.63
CA ILE A 112 -7.36 7.84 -1.09
C ILE A 112 -7.11 9.31 -1.44
N GLU A 113 -7.24 9.65 -2.72
CA GLU A 113 -6.87 10.95 -3.29
C GLU A 113 -7.36 12.14 -2.44
N ALA A 114 -8.63 12.11 -2.04
CA ALA A 114 -9.26 13.19 -1.28
C ALA A 114 -8.92 13.23 0.23
N LEU A 115 -8.08 12.32 0.71
CA LEU A 115 -7.35 12.43 2.00
C LEU A 115 -5.83 12.60 1.82
N GLY A 116 -5.32 12.53 0.58
CA GLY A 116 -3.88 12.53 0.30
C GLY A 116 -3.15 11.30 0.84
N LEU A 117 -3.78 10.12 0.83
CA LEU A 117 -3.24 8.89 1.45
C LEU A 117 -3.01 7.76 0.45
N ARG A 118 -2.08 6.86 0.78
CA ARG A 118 -1.90 5.56 0.15
C ARG A 118 -1.73 4.49 1.22
N VAL A 119 -2.47 3.40 1.09
CA VAL A 119 -2.59 2.34 2.11
C VAL A 119 -2.70 0.96 1.46
N LEU A 120 -2.42 -0.10 2.21
CA LEU A 120 -2.70 -1.47 1.76
C LEU A 120 -4.05 -1.94 2.29
N VAL A 121 -4.82 -2.67 1.48
CA VAL A 121 -6.07 -3.34 1.90
C VAL A 121 -6.08 -4.79 1.41
N PRO A 122 -6.55 -5.78 2.19
CA PRO A 122 -6.78 -7.14 1.72
C PRO A 122 -7.63 -7.22 0.44
N GLN A 123 -7.21 -8.05 -0.51
CA GLN A 123 -7.86 -8.17 -1.83
C GLN A 123 -9.30 -8.69 -1.79
N ASN A 124 -9.62 -9.53 -0.81
CA ASN A 124 -10.87 -10.32 -0.78
C ASN A 124 -11.83 -9.89 0.34
N TRP A 125 -11.90 -8.59 0.68
CA TRP A 125 -12.78 -8.08 1.76
C TRP A 125 -14.27 -8.07 1.38
N PRO A 126 -15.17 -8.70 2.19
CA PRO A 126 -16.63 -8.63 2.03
C PRO A 126 -17.33 -7.64 3.00
N GLU A 127 -18.58 -7.26 2.69
CA GLU A 127 -19.49 -6.29 3.35
C GLU A 127 -20.59 -6.96 4.23
N VAL A 128 -21.31 -6.21 5.12
CA VAL A 128 -22.22 -6.73 6.19
C VAL A 128 -22.99 -5.61 6.99
N ASP A 129 -23.67 -5.90 8.14
CA ASP A 129 -24.50 -4.97 8.99
C ASP A 129 -24.57 -5.29 10.55
N SER A 130 -24.41 -4.31 11.49
CA SER A 130 -24.34 -4.48 13.01
C SER A 130 -24.48 -3.22 13.95
N THR A 131 -25.37 -3.26 14.96
CA THR A 131 -25.92 -2.07 15.68
C THR A 131 -25.26 -1.58 17.01
N ASP A 132 -23.95 -1.66 17.23
CA ASP A 132 -23.30 -1.33 18.53
C ASP A 132 -22.86 0.16 18.70
N PRO A 133 -22.93 0.78 19.91
CA PRO A 133 -22.52 2.18 20.15
C PRO A 133 -21.04 2.55 19.90
N LEU A 134 -20.08 1.61 19.99
CA LEU A 134 -18.70 1.83 19.52
C LEU A 134 -18.65 2.11 18.01
N PHE A 135 -19.72 1.75 17.31
CA PHE A 135 -19.94 1.93 15.88
C PHE A 135 -20.90 3.10 15.59
N ALA A 136 -21.19 3.98 16.56
CA ALA A 136 -21.97 5.20 16.33
C ALA A 136 -21.36 6.15 15.27
N HIS A 137 -20.07 5.97 14.95
CA HIS A 137 -19.37 6.64 13.83
C HIS A 137 -18.76 5.66 12.81
N ALA A 138 -18.91 4.34 13.00
CA ALA A 138 -18.47 3.31 12.05
C ALA A 138 -19.72 2.59 11.53
N TRP A 139 -20.11 2.85 10.29
CA TRP A 139 -21.42 2.40 9.80
C TRP A 139 -21.49 0.87 9.78
N SER A 140 -22.66 0.35 10.13
CA SER A 140 -22.79 -0.86 10.95
C SER A 140 -22.24 -2.13 10.28
N ALA A 141 -21.46 -2.90 11.06
CA ALA A 141 -20.47 -3.91 10.62
C ALA A 141 -20.81 -5.36 11.04
N GLY A 142 -20.00 -6.09 11.84
CA GLY A 142 -20.32 -7.46 12.29
C GLY A 142 -19.99 -8.55 11.26
N LEU A 143 -19.61 -9.75 11.67
CA LEU A 143 -18.71 -10.65 10.94
C LEU A 143 -17.43 -9.99 10.35
N PHE A 144 -17.45 -9.11 9.32
CA PHE A 144 -16.20 -8.50 8.80
C PHE A 144 -16.30 -7.13 8.11
N SER A 145 -15.25 -6.30 8.26
CA SER A 145 -14.86 -5.20 7.36
C SER A 145 -15.54 -3.83 7.54
N VAL A 146 -14.94 -2.99 8.39
CA VAL A 146 -14.86 -1.55 8.12
C VAL A 146 -13.42 -1.12 8.31
N VAL A 147 -12.86 -0.38 7.34
CA VAL A 147 -11.70 0.48 7.59
C VAL A 147 -12.09 1.92 7.24
N ASN A 148 -12.43 2.68 8.28
CA ASN A 148 -12.72 4.10 8.13
C ASN A 148 -11.42 4.89 8.18
N PHE A 149 -11.16 5.69 7.14
CA PHE A 149 -10.08 6.67 7.11
C PHE A 149 -10.65 8.06 7.37
N THR A 150 -10.16 8.73 8.41
CA THR A 150 -10.66 10.04 8.82
C THR A 150 -9.49 10.98 9.10
N THR A 151 -9.53 12.18 8.55
CA THR A 151 -8.61 13.27 8.91
C THR A 151 -9.28 14.27 9.84
N LEU A 152 -8.57 14.71 10.87
CA LEU A 152 -9.05 15.67 11.88
C LEU A 152 -7.98 16.74 12.12
N PRO A 153 -8.34 18.02 12.34
CA PRO A 153 -7.37 19.01 12.79
C PRO A 153 -6.83 18.67 14.19
N GLY A 154 -5.51 18.63 14.35
CA GLY A 154 -4.85 18.38 15.64
C GLY A 154 -3.40 17.88 15.52
N ASN A 155 -2.69 17.84 16.64
CA ASN A 155 -1.32 17.30 16.73
C ASN A 155 -1.21 16.07 17.65
N ASP A 156 -2.29 15.72 18.35
CA ASP A 156 -2.29 14.67 19.38
C ASP A 156 -3.15 13.48 18.90
N PRO A 157 -2.54 12.35 18.52
CA PRO A 157 -3.27 11.18 18.07
C PRO A 157 -4.20 10.59 19.14
N LEU A 158 -3.92 10.80 20.43
CA LEU A 158 -4.79 10.35 21.53
C LEU A 158 -6.17 11.01 21.46
N VAL A 159 -6.23 12.28 21.04
CA VAL A 159 -7.49 13.02 20.83
C VAL A 159 -8.29 12.42 19.67
N GLY A 160 -7.62 11.92 18.62
CA GLY A 160 -8.26 11.19 17.52
C GLY A 160 -8.93 9.91 18.04
N VAL A 161 -8.15 9.03 18.67
CA VAL A 161 -8.64 7.79 19.28
C VAL A 161 -9.81 8.04 20.25
N ALA A 162 -9.66 8.99 21.17
CA ALA A 162 -10.71 9.33 22.15
C ALA A 162 -12.02 9.75 21.46
N ARG A 163 -11.91 10.65 20.46
CA ARG A 163 -13.04 11.13 19.66
C ARG A 163 -13.69 10.01 18.85
N SER A 164 -12.93 9.05 18.34
CA SER A 164 -13.47 7.89 17.63
C SER A 164 -14.34 7.01 18.53
N LEU A 165 -14.01 6.90 19.81
CA LEU A 165 -14.76 6.09 20.78
C LEU A 165 -15.88 6.90 21.48
N GLY A 166 -16.03 8.19 21.17
CA GLY A 166 -17.02 9.06 21.82
C GLY A 166 -16.72 9.37 23.29
N VAL A 167 -15.46 9.25 23.72
CA VAL A 167 -15.02 9.43 25.11
C VAL A 167 -14.03 10.61 25.23
N PRO A 168 -13.88 11.24 26.40
CA PRO A 168 -12.80 12.20 26.62
C PRO A 168 -11.44 11.47 26.74
N PRO A 169 -10.30 12.07 26.35
CA PRO A 169 -9.00 11.39 26.32
C PRO A 169 -8.58 10.74 27.64
N GLU A 170 -8.91 11.36 28.78
CA GLU A 170 -8.65 10.84 30.12
C GLU A 170 -9.39 9.53 30.45
N ALA A 171 -10.47 9.20 29.71
CA ALA A 171 -11.22 7.97 29.90
C ALA A 171 -10.59 6.75 29.19
N LEU A 172 -9.56 6.94 28.37
CA LEU A 172 -8.82 5.87 27.66
C LEU A 172 -7.91 5.03 28.58
N SER A 173 -8.07 5.11 29.90
CA SER A 173 -7.32 4.27 30.84
C SER A 173 -7.64 2.78 30.61
N GLY A 174 -6.62 1.93 30.45
CA GLY A 174 -6.73 0.58 29.88
C GLY A 174 -7.55 -0.47 30.65
N ALA A 175 -8.34 -0.07 31.65
CA ALA A 175 -9.30 -0.92 32.35
C ALA A 175 -10.75 -0.41 32.24
N SER A 176 -10.99 0.87 31.97
CA SER A 176 -12.33 1.48 32.01
C SER A 176 -13.19 1.20 30.77
N LEU A 177 -12.57 0.89 29.63
CA LEU A 177 -13.26 0.71 28.34
C LEU A 177 -13.20 -0.73 27.79
N GLY A 178 -12.65 -1.66 28.57
CA GLY A 178 -12.55 -3.09 28.20
C GLY A 178 -11.53 -3.41 27.10
N GLY A 179 -10.57 -2.52 26.85
CA GLY A 179 -9.54 -2.69 25.83
C GLY A 179 -8.21 -2.03 26.23
N GLN A 180 -7.18 -2.29 25.43
CA GLN A 180 -5.80 -1.88 25.66
C GLN A 180 -5.44 -0.67 24.79
N LEU A 181 -4.88 0.36 25.41
CA LEU A 181 -4.20 1.46 24.73
C LEU A 181 -2.71 1.13 24.57
N ILE A 182 -2.17 1.30 23.37
CA ILE A 182 -0.81 0.98 22.95
C ILE A 182 -0.22 2.22 22.26
N THR A 183 1.08 2.42 22.38
CA THR A 183 1.83 3.37 21.54
C THR A 183 3.03 2.66 20.95
N ASP A 184 3.16 2.69 19.63
CA ASP A 184 4.16 1.92 18.88
C ASP A 184 4.68 2.73 17.67
N GLN A 185 5.78 2.28 17.06
CA GLN A 185 6.37 2.89 15.88
C GLN A 185 6.18 1.98 14.67
N MET A 186 5.34 2.37 13.71
CA MET A 186 5.05 1.60 12.49
C MET A 186 5.14 2.50 11.27
N GLY A 187 5.75 2.02 10.19
CA GLY A 187 5.93 2.80 8.95
C GLY A 187 6.78 4.06 9.14
N GLY A 188 7.64 4.10 10.17
CA GLY A 188 8.41 5.28 10.55
C GLY A 188 7.61 6.38 11.28
N ARG A 189 6.41 6.06 11.76
CA ARG A 189 5.48 7.01 12.39
C ARG A 189 5.04 6.53 13.78
N PRO A 190 4.85 7.44 14.77
CA PRO A 190 4.22 7.11 16.03
C PRO A 190 2.73 6.84 15.81
N TRP A 191 2.24 5.71 16.33
CA TRP A 191 0.83 5.37 16.36
C TRP A 191 0.34 5.25 17.79
N VAL A 192 -0.78 5.89 18.09
CA VAL A 192 -1.59 5.59 19.28
C VAL A 192 -2.70 4.65 18.83
N ILE A 193 -2.76 3.47 19.42
CA ILE A 193 -3.64 2.38 19.02
C ILE A 193 -4.47 1.96 20.22
N TYR A 194 -5.80 1.98 20.10
CA TYR A 194 -6.70 1.35 21.04
C TYR A 194 -7.26 0.07 20.42
N THR A 195 -7.16 -1.05 21.13
CA THR A 195 -7.67 -2.37 20.70
C THR A 195 -8.55 -2.99 21.76
N ARG A 196 -9.68 -3.59 21.35
CA ARG A 196 -10.57 -4.37 22.22
C ARG A 196 -10.98 -5.64 21.48
N ASP A 197 -10.77 -6.79 22.10
CA ASP A 197 -11.35 -8.06 21.66
C ASP A 197 -12.53 -8.41 22.59
N GLU A 198 -13.69 -8.69 22.00
CA GLU A 198 -14.83 -9.25 22.73
C GLU A 198 -15.38 -10.48 22.02
N GLY A 199 -14.97 -11.66 22.49
CA GLY A 199 -15.47 -12.94 21.98
C GLY A 199 -14.93 -13.32 20.60
N GLY A 200 -13.71 -12.90 20.26
CA GLY A 200 -13.11 -13.07 18.93
C GLY A 200 -13.45 -11.94 17.96
N ARG A 201 -14.01 -10.84 18.47
CA ARG A 201 -14.36 -9.63 17.70
C ARG A 201 -13.40 -8.51 18.08
N ALA A 202 -12.43 -8.23 17.21
CA ALA A 202 -11.46 -7.16 17.38
C ALA A 202 -12.00 -5.84 16.82
N ALA A 203 -12.13 -4.84 17.69
CA ALA A 203 -12.31 -3.44 17.35
C ALA A 203 -11.00 -2.69 17.62
N ILE A 204 -10.43 -2.09 16.58
CA ILE A 204 -9.13 -1.41 16.64
C ILE A 204 -9.30 0.01 16.08
N THR A 205 -8.82 1.02 16.80
CA THR A 205 -8.67 2.37 16.24
C THR A 205 -7.25 2.85 16.46
N ALA A 206 -6.63 3.33 15.40
CA ALA A 206 -5.25 3.76 15.36
C ALA A 206 -5.19 5.19 14.82
N ALA A 207 -4.38 6.04 15.43
CA ALA A 207 -4.15 7.40 14.97
C ALA A 207 -2.66 7.74 14.95
N THR A 208 -2.26 8.52 13.94
CA THR A 208 -0.98 9.23 13.87
C THR A 208 -1.25 10.70 13.56
N ALA A 209 -0.24 11.57 13.66
CA ALA A 209 -0.40 12.99 13.35
C ALA A 209 0.82 13.56 12.62
N GLU A 210 0.56 14.38 11.60
CA GLU A 210 1.56 15.14 10.86
C GLU A 210 0.99 16.52 10.47
N GLN A 211 1.80 17.58 10.51
CA GLN A 211 1.46 18.92 10.00
C GLN A 211 0.10 19.51 10.49
N LYS A 212 -0.30 19.23 11.74
CA LYS A 212 -1.59 19.61 12.35
C LYS A 212 -2.82 18.86 11.81
N VAL A 213 -2.60 17.73 11.15
CA VAL A 213 -3.63 16.77 10.77
C VAL A 213 -3.40 15.47 11.55
N ILE A 214 -4.41 15.00 12.25
CA ILE A 214 -4.51 13.64 12.79
C ILE A 214 -5.09 12.76 11.69
N TYR A 215 -4.42 11.67 11.39
CA TYR A 215 -4.85 10.63 10.46
C TYR A 215 -5.29 9.43 11.28
N GLN A 216 -6.55 9.04 11.14
CA GLN A 216 -7.16 7.98 11.92
C GLN A 216 -7.65 6.86 11.03
N ILE A 217 -7.44 5.63 11.49
CA ILE A 217 -7.84 4.37 10.87
C ILE A 217 -8.61 3.57 11.92
N SER A 218 -9.86 3.22 11.65
CA SER A 218 -10.64 2.36 12.54
C SER A 218 -11.00 1.06 11.82
N ILE A 219 -10.50 -0.07 12.32
CA ILE A 219 -10.63 -1.43 11.77
C ILE A 219 -11.55 -2.27 12.67
N PHE A 220 -12.50 -3.00 12.07
CA PHE A 220 -13.29 -4.03 12.76
C PHE A 220 -13.18 -5.40 12.07
N SER A 221 -12.99 -6.46 12.87
CA SER A 221 -12.77 -7.82 12.35
C SER A 221 -13.12 -8.91 13.37
N GLU A 222 -13.86 -9.96 12.96
CA GLU A 222 -14.10 -11.16 13.77
C GLU A 222 -13.08 -12.29 13.47
N SER A 223 -11.82 -11.92 13.22
CA SER A 223 -10.75 -12.82 12.74
C SER A 223 -9.55 -12.80 13.66
N SER A 224 -8.96 -13.99 13.87
CA SER A 224 -7.67 -14.15 14.53
C SER A 224 -6.50 -13.45 13.80
N GLN A 225 -6.72 -12.97 12.58
CA GLN A 225 -5.74 -12.22 11.79
C GLN A 225 -5.88 -10.69 11.90
N ALA A 226 -6.77 -10.17 12.77
CA ALA A 226 -7.02 -8.74 12.93
C ALA A 226 -5.74 -7.95 13.26
N GLU A 227 -4.84 -8.50 14.10
CA GLU A 227 -3.56 -7.88 14.42
C GLU A 227 -2.62 -7.82 13.21
N THR A 228 -2.49 -8.92 12.45
CA THR A 228 -1.70 -8.95 11.21
C THR A 228 -2.21 -7.93 10.20
N ILE A 229 -3.54 -7.81 10.05
CA ILE A 229 -4.17 -6.83 9.16
C ILE A 229 -3.81 -5.41 9.60
N VAL A 230 -4.05 -5.03 10.86
CA VAL A 230 -3.77 -3.65 11.28
C VAL A 230 -2.29 -3.33 11.16
N ARG A 231 -1.37 -4.20 11.59
CA ARG A 231 0.08 -3.96 11.48
C ARG A 231 0.50 -3.74 10.02
N THR A 232 0.06 -4.61 9.11
CA THR A 232 0.35 -4.49 7.67
C THR A 232 -0.14 -3.16 7.09
N VAL A 233 -1.34 -2.69 7.49
CA VAL A 233 -1.90 -1.40 7.08
C VAL A 233 -1.09 -0.23 7.64
N LEU A 234 -0.74 -0.26 8.93
CA LEU A 234 -0.03 0.83 9.62
C LEU A 234 1.45 0.94 9.19
N GLU A 235 2.12 -0.18 8.93
CA GLU A 235 3.50 -0.23 8.46
C GLU A 235 3.67 0.33 7.04
N ASN A 236 2.62 0.22 6.22
CA ASN A 236 2.59 0.67 4.82
C ASN A 236 1.69 1.90 4.61
N PHE A 237 1.37 2.63 5.68
CA PHE A 237 0.59 3.86 5.62
C PHE A 237 1.44 5.03 5.13
N GLU A 238 1.09 5.60 3.99
CA GLU A 238 1.81 6.70 3.36
C GLU A 238 0.90 7.93 3.24
N ILE A 239 1.39 9.07 3.73
CA ILE A 239 0.79 10.39 3.47
C ILE A 239 1.48 10.91 2.21
N VAL A 240 0.71 11.01 1.13
CA VAL A 240 1.15 11.44 -0.21
C VAL A 240 0.94 12.96 -0.38
N ASP A 241 -0.14 13.51 0.18
CA ASP A 241 -0.38 14.96 0.27
C ASP A 241 -0.89 15.36 1.67
N PRO A 242 -0.06 16.01 2.51
CA PRO A 242 -0.45 16.45 3.84
C PRO A 242 -1.35 17.70 3.85
N LEU A 243 -1.56 18.38 2.72
CA LEU A 243 -2.36 19.62 2.64
C LEU A 243 -3.84 19.38 2.29
N ALA A 244 -4.25 18.14 2.00
CA ALA A 244 -5.62 17.72 1.70
C ALA A 244 -6.55 17.66 2.94
N ALA A 245 -6.58 18.72 3.75
CA ALA A 245 -7.28 18.74 5.03
C ALA A 245 -8.70 19.34 4.96
N GLN A 246 -9.74 18.48 4.89
CA GLN A 246 -11.07 18.61 5.54
C GLN A 246 -12.12 17.59 5.02
N GLN A 247 -11.86 16.27 5.09
CA GLN A 247 -12.87 15.26 4.70
C GLN A 247 -12.86 14.03 5.62
N VAL A 248 -14.06 13.45 5.84
CA VAL A 248 -14.24 12.09 6.33
C VAL A 248 -14.49 11.22 5.10
N ILE A 249 -13.66 10.22 4.82
CA ILE A 249 -13.81 9.37 3.64
C ILE A 249 -13.89 7.90 4.06
N THR A 250 -15.13 7.44 4.19
CA THR A 250 -15.42 6.01 4.30
C THR A 250 -15.12 5.34 2.96
N ILE A 251 -14.08 4.52 2.89
CA ILE A 251 -13.89 3.60 1.77
C ILE A 251 -14.82 2.41 1.98
N SER A 252 -16.07 2.57 1.55
CA SER A 252 -16.96 1.45 1.28
C SER A 252 -16.92 1.11 -0.21
N HIS A 253 -16.53 -0.13 -0.54
CA HIS A 253 -16.75 -0.64 -1.88
C HIS A 253 -18.25 -0.76 -2.12
N ARG A 254 -18.84 0.21 -2.84
CA ARG A 254 -20.25 0.12 -3.25
C ARG A 254 -20.44 -1.08 -4.17
N TRP A 255 -21.20 -2.08 -3.71
CA TRP A 255 -21.70 -3.10 -4.62
C TRP A 255 -22.68 -2.46 -5.61
N ARG A 256 -22.38 -2.55 -6.91
CA ARG A 256 -23.37 -2.26 -7.95
C ARG A 256 -24.04 -3.58 -8.28
N ALA A 257 -25.29 -3.75 -7.88
CA ALA A 257 -26.06 -4.93 -8.26
C ALA A 257 -26.10 -5.06 -9.79
N LEU A 258 -25.72 -6.23 -10.28
CA LEU A 258 -25.79 -6.63 -11.68
C LEU A 258 -26.18 -8.12 -11.76
N PRO A 259 -27.23 -8.45 -12.53
CA PRO A 259 -28.57 -7.84 -12.54
C PRO A 259 -29.53 -8.53 -11.55
#